data_AF-A0A5B6UDE3-F1
#
_entry.id   AF-A0A5B6UDE3-F1
#
_cell.length_a   1.000
_cell.length_b   1.000
_cell.length_c   1.000
_cell.angle_alpha   90.00
_cell.angle_beta   90.00
_cell.angle_gamma   90.00
#
_symmetry.space_group_name_H-M   'P 1'
#
loop_
_entity.id
_entity.type
_entity.pdbx_description
1 polymer ?
#
loop_
_entity_poly.entity_id
_entity_poly.type
_entity_poly.pdbx_seq_one_letter_code
_entity_poly.pdbx_strand_id
1 'polypeptide(L)'
;MATETSVDYDRTKELKQFDDTKAGVKGLVDAGILNIPKIFVRPAEDLATEELNSGHKKVEVPIIDVSNIGDSIRRQEIVNEVKIASGEWGFFQVINHGIPLSVLDEMIEGIRLFNEQDLELKKELYSRDSAKKVKFHSNFDLYTSKTADWRDTLQLTFLDSDPDTSQMPSVCRKSTMEYFKHMKKLGETLFELLSEALGLQADHLNSMGYSKGCSIVTHYYPPCPQPELTLGVRKHADAGILTMLLQNHIGGLQVLHNGQWFDIHPTLGGLVLSNDKFKSVKHRAISNHVGPRISVACFFSGHASLLDKPFGPIKKLISEANPPQYEEFLLKEYFAKFFSSSLDTKPPIDYYKLVHQSKLKQFDDTKAGVKGLVDAGILNIPRIFVRPAEDLAADELNSSQKTIEVPIIDVSNIGYSIRRKEIVNEVKIASGEWGFFQVINHGIPLSVLDEMIEGIRLFNEQDLELKKEIYSRDSAKKVKFLSNFDLYTSKALDWKDTLQLSLLDFDPDPSEMPPVCW
;
A
#
# COMPACT_ATOMS: atom_id res chain seq x y z
N MET A 1 15.46 -42.21 -8.00
CA MET A 1 16.12 -40.89 -7.94
C MET A 1 15.51 -40.17 -6.77
N ALA A 2 16.29 -40.03 -5.70
CA ALA A 2 15.84 -39.46 -4.45
C ALA A 2 15.58 -37.96 -4.65
N THR A 3 14.40 -37.54 -4.23
CA THR A 3 14.00 -36.14 -4.03
C THR A 3 15.02 -35.48 -3.11
N GLU A 4 15.73 -34.47 -3.62
CA GLU A 4 16.54 -33.59 -2.79
C GLU A 4 15.65 -32.98 -1.71
N THR A 5 15.92 -33.38 -0.48
CA THR A 5 15.36 -32.84 0.75
C THR A 5 15.56 -31.33 0.77
N SER A 6 14.47 -30.55 0.90
CA SER A 6 14.56 -29.12 1.10
C SER A 6 15.39 -28.85 2.35
N VAL A 7 16.62 -28.38 2.15
CA VAL A 7 17.44 -27.82 3.23
C VAL A 7 16.60 -26.71 3.86
N ASP A 8 16.41 -26.80 5.18
CA ASP A 8 15.68 -25.83 5.99
C ASP A 8 16.25 -24.43 5.70
N TYR A 9 15.49 -23.63 4.97
CA TYR A 9 15.94 -22.32 4.49
C TYR A 9 15.82 -21.31 5.62
N ASP A 10 16.96 -21.00 6.26
CA ASP A 10 17.04 -19.96 7.28
C ASP A 10 17.27 -18.58 6.64
N ARG A 11 16.17 -17.88 6.36
CA ARG A 11 16.18 -16.51 5.84
C ARG A 11 16.95 -15.55 6.74
N THR A 12 16.82 -15.68 8.06
CA THR A 12 17.44 -14.76 9.03
C THR A 12 18.97 -14.86 8.95
N LYS A 13 19.49 -16.08 8.81
CA LYS A 13 20.91 -16.31 8.59
C LYS A 13 21.40 -15.72 7.28
N GLU A 14 20.67 -15.89 6.17
CA GLU A 14 21.05 -15.30 4.87
C GLU A 14 21.04 -13.77 4.91
N LEU A 15 20.02 -13.15 5.52
CA LEU A 15 19.97 -11.69 5.72
C LEU A 15 21.17 -11.19 6.51
N LYS A 16 21.50 -11.85 7.62
CA LYS A 16 22.63 -11.46 8.47
C LYS A 16 23.96 -11.60 7.71
N GLN A 17 24.15 -12.69 6.96
CA GLN A 17 25.35 -12.87 6.15
C GLN A 17 25.50 -11.78 5.10
N PHE A 18 24.41 -11.43 4.40
CA PHE A 18 24.40 -10.32 3.44
C PHE A 18 24.72 -8.98 4.12
N ASP A 19 24.07 -8.69 5.24
CA ASP A 19 24.20 -7.43 5.99
C ASP A 19 25.62 -7.25 6.59
N ASP A 20 26.20 -8.33 7.13
CA ASP A 20 27.53 -8.34 7.74
C ASP A 20 28.64 -8.04 6.72
N THR A 21 28.41 -8.29 5.42
CA THR A 21 29.36 -7.89 4.36
C THR A 21 29.51 -6.38 4.24
N LYS A 22 28.43 -5.64 4.55
CA LYS A 22 28.30 -4.18 4.35
C LYS A 22 28.60 -3.72 2.91
N ALA A 23 28.62 -4.66 1.96
CA ALA A 23 28.96 -4.41 0.57
C ALA A 23 27.76 -4.07 -0.29
N GLY A 24 26.57 -4.42 0.20
CA GLY A 24 25.30 -4.21 -0.48
C GLY A 24 25.14 -5.10 -1.70
N VAL A 25 24.10 -4.82 -2.48
CA VAL A 25 23.74 -5.55 -3.70
C VAL A 25 24.84 -5.43 -4.75
N LYS A 26 25.48 -4.26 -4.88
CA LYS A 26 26.62 -4.10 -5.78
C LYS A 26 27.76 -5.04 -5.43
N GLY A 27 28.04 -5.27 -4.15
CA GLY A 27 29.05 -6.24 -3.72
C GLY A 27 28.77 -7.67 -4.20
N LEU A 28 27.49 -8.06 -4.30
CA LEU A 28 27.11 -9.35 -4.88
C LEU A 28 27.39 -9.39 -6.38
N VAL A 29 27.07 -8.31 -7.11
CA VAL A 29 27.33 -8.20 -8.55
C VAL A 29 28.84 -8.20 -8.85
N ASP A 30 29.63 -7.48 -8.06
CA ASP A 30 31.09 -7.46 -8.17
C ASP A 30 31.71 -8.85 -7.90
N ALA A 31 31.04 -9.68 -7.10
CA ALA A 31 31.43 -11.09 -6.86
C ALA A 31 31.02 -12.05 -8.00
N GLY A 32 30.34 -11.56 -9.05
CA GLY A 32 30.01 -12.34 -10.25
C GLY A 32 28.91 -13.38 -10.05
N ILE A 33 27.94 -13.12 -9.16
CA ILE A 33 26.83 -14.06 -8.93
C ILE A 33 26.00 -14.29 -10.22
N LEU A 34 25.62 -15.54 -10.45
CA LEU A 34 24.77 -15.92 -11.59
C LEU A 34 23.29 -15.99 -11.22
N ASN A 35 22.98 -16.27 -9.96
CA ASN A 35 21.62 -16.33 -9.42
C ASN A 35 21.50 -15.37 -8.24
N ILE A 36 20.33 -14.73 -8.10
CA ILE A 36 20.09 -13.84 -6.98
C ILE A 36 19.85 -14.65 -5.68
N PRO A 37 20.35 -14.18 -4.51
CA PRO A 37 20.07 -14.81 -3.23
C PRO A 37 18.56 -14.89 -2.93
N LYS A 38 18.14 -15.89 -2.15
CA LYS A 38 16.72 -16.18 -1.92
C LYS A 38 16.00 -15.03 -1.19
N ILE A 39 16.72 -14.27 -0.36
CA ILE A 39 16.20 -13.04 0.29
C ILE A 39 15.66 -11.99 -0.69
N PHE A 40 16.09 -11.96 -1.96
CA PHE A 40 15.63 -11.02 -2.99
C PHE A 40 14.51 -11.58 -3.88
N VAL A 41 14.27 -12.89 -3.84
CA VAL A 41 13.24 -13.55 -4.66
C VAL A 41 11.86 -13.24 -4.09
N ARG A 42 10.98 -12.73 -4.94
CA ARG A 42 9.59 -12.44 -4.56
C ARG A 42 8.76 -13.71 -4.43
N PRO A 43 7.73 -13.73 -3.57
CA PRO A 43 6.78 -14.84 -3.46
C PRO A 43 6.11 -15.14 -4.80
N ALA A 44 5.79 -16.42 -5.05
CA ALA A 44 5.15 -16.85 -6.30
C ALA A 44 3.79 -16.18 -6.53
N GLU A 45 3.04 -15.88 -5.46
CA GLU A 45 1.75 -15.17 -5.54
C GLU A 45 1.91 -13.75 -6.13
N ASP A 46 2.96 -13.03 -5.74
CA ASP A 46 3.25 -11.68 -6.24
C ASP A 46 3.63 -11.72 -7.72
N LEU A 47 4.41 -12.74 -8.13
CA LEU A 47 4.81 -12.94 -9.52
C LEU A 47 3.60 -13.27 -10.42
N ALA A 48 2.73 -14.18 -9.99
CA ALA A 48 1.53 -14.56 -10.73
C ALA A 48 0.55 -13.39 -10.89
N THR A 49 0.41 -12.55 -9.87
CA THR A 49 -0.43 -11.35 -9.92
C THR A 49 0.09 -10.34 -10.94
N GLU A 50 1.41 -10.26 -11.16
CA GLU A 50 2.01 -9.35 -12.14
C GLU A 50 1.82 -9.82 -13.58
N GLU A 51 1.93 -11.12 -13.84
CA GLU A 51 1.68 -11.69 -15.17
C GLU A 51 0.25 -11.37 -15.66
N LEU A 52 -0.73 -11.45 -14.76
CA LEU A 52 -2.13 -11.14 -15.03
C LEU A 52 -2.39 -9.65 -15.33
N ASN A 53 -1.53 -8.75 -14.85
CA ASN A 53 -1.67 -7.29 -14.97
C ASN A 53 -0.85 -6.68 -16.11
N SER A 54 -0.25 -7.51 -16.99
CA SER A 54 0.68 -7.10 -18.07
C SER A 54 0.05 -6.36 -19.27
N GLY A 55 -1.15 -5.80 -19.11
CA GLY A 55 -1.82 -5.00 -20.13
C GLY A 55 -1.18 -3.62 -20.30
N HIS A 56 -0.11 -3.53 -21.09
CA HIS A 56 0.59 -2.27 -21.39
C HIS A 56 -0.27 -1.33 -22.24
N LYS A 57 -1.09 -0.48 -21.61
CA LYS A 57 -1.65 0.70 -22.28
C LYS A 57 -0.60 1.79 -22.31
N LYS A 58 -0.33 2.34 -23.50
CA LYS A 58 0.51 3.54 -23.68
C LYS A 58 -0.25 4.77 -23.20
N VAL A 59 -0.25 5.01 -21.89
CA VAL A 59 -0.65 6.30 -21.33
C VAL A 59 0.60 6.89 -20.70
N GLU A 60 0.97 8.09 -21.15
CA GLU A 60 2.12 8.82 -20.63
C GLU A 60 1.68 9.64 -19.42
N VAL A 61 2.50 9.62 -18.38
CA VAL A 61 2.31 10.49 -17.21
C VAL A 61 2.42 11.95 -17.63
N PRO A 62 1.58 12.85 -17.07
CA PRO A 62 1.59 14.27 -17.45
C PRO A 62 2.99 14.89 -17.37
N ILE A 63 3.35 15.67 -18.38
CA ILE A 63 4.59 16.44 -18.43
C ILE A 63 4.22 17.93 -18.40
N ILE A 64 4.79 18.66 -17.43
CA ILE A 64 4.51 20.07 -17.18
C ILE A 64 5.76 20.87 -17.51
N ASP A 65 5.63 21.78 -18.47
CA ASP A 65 6.67 22.73 -18.81
C ASP A 65 6.59 23.95 -17.88
N VAL A 66 7.55 24.11 -16.98
CA VAL A 66 7.57 25.22 -16.02
C VAL A 66 8.39 26.43 -16.48
N SER A 67 8.69 26.51 -17.78
CA SER A 67 9.32 27.70 -18.37
C SER A 67 8.44 28.94 -18.20
N ASN A 68 9.09 30.11 -18.10
CA ASN A 68 8.43 31.41 -17.99
C ASN A 68 7.42 31.52 -16.83
N ILE A 69 7.61 30.79 -15.73
CA ILE A 69 6.76 30.82 -14.53
C ILE A 69 6.60 32.21 -13.88
N GLY A 70 7.46 33.18 -14.24
CA GLY A 70 7.34 34.57 -13.81
C GLY A 70 6.27 35.37 -14.56
N ASP A 71 5.80 34.91 -15.72
CA ASP A 71 4.66 35.49 -16.43
C ASP A 71 3.35 35.08 -15.76
N SER A 72 2.44 36.04 -15.53
CA SER A 72 1.23 35.80 -14.75
C SER A 72 0.24 34.87 -15.45
N ILE A 73 0.14 34.95 -16.79
CA ILE A 73 -0.74 34.09 -17.58
C ILE A 73 -0.17 32.67 -17.57
N ARG A 74 1.12 32.51 -17.87
CA ARG A 74 1.77 31.20 -17.88
C ARG A 74 1.75 30.54 -16.50
N ARG A 75 1.96 31.30 -15.42
CA ARG A 75 1.86 30.79 -14.05
C ARG A 75 0.47 30.19 -13.79
N GLN A 76 -0.59 30.88 -14.20
CA GLN A 76 -1.96 30.39 -13.99
C GLN A 76 -2.26 29.10 -14.78
N GLU A 77 -1.70 28.97 -15.98
CA GLU A 77 -1.76 27.72 -16.76
C GLU A 77 -1.03 26.58 -16.05
N ILE A 78 0.22 26.82 -15.61
CA ILE A 78 1.02 25.85 -14.85
C ILE A 78 0.28 25.41 -13.58
N VAL A 79 -0.33 26.34 -12.84
CA VAL A 79 -1.13 26.03 -11.64
C VAL A 79 -2.28 25.07 -11.98
N ASN A 80 -2.97 25.29 -13.10
CA ASN A 80 -4.05 24.41 -13.53
C ASN A 80 -3.53 23.03 -13.97
N GLU A 81 -2.43 22.98 -14.72
CA GLU A 81 -1.76 21.72 -15.10
C GLU A 81 -1.34 20.92 -13.86
N VAL A 82 -0.70 21.57 -12.88
CA VAL A 82 -0.29 20.97 -11.60
C VAL A 82 -1.49 20.47 -10.81
N LYS A 83 -2.59 21.24 -10.78
CA LYS A 83 -3.83 20.85 -10.10
C LYS A 83 -4.43 19.57 -10.68
N ILE A 84 -4.53 19.49 -12.01
CA ILE A 84 -5.09 18.32 -12.72
C ILE A 84 -4.17 17.12 -12.51
N ALA A 85 -2.87 17.28 -12.78
CA ALA A 85 -1.91 16.19 -12.65
C ALA A 85 -1.83 15.64 -11.21
N SER A 86 -1.80 16.53 -10.21
CA SER A 86 -1.78 16.12 -8.80
C SER A 86 -3.08 15.44 -8.37
N GLY A 87 -4.24 15.92 -8.87
CA GLY A 87 -5.55 15.36 -8.51
C GLY A 87 -5.85 14.01 -9.16
N GLU A 88 -5.57 13.87 -10.46
CA GLU A 88 -5.89 12.65 -11.21
C GLU A 88 -4.81 11.58 -11.06
N TRP A 89 -3.55 11.99 -11.22
CA TRP A 89 -2.41 11.09 -11.25
C TRP A 89 -1.69 11.01 -9.91
N GLY A 90 -1.59 12.10 -9.16
CA GLY A 90 -0.70 12.17 -8.00
C GLY A 90 0.79 12.08 -8.38
N PHE A 91 1.08 12.15 -9.68
CA PHE A 91 2.38 11.89 -10.28
C PHE A 91 2.52 12.67 -11.59
N PHE A 92 3.64 13.36 -11.81
CA PHE A 92 3.91 14.08 -13.07
C PHE A 92 5.40 14.36 -13.28
N GLN A 93 5.80 14.67 -14.50
CA GLN A 93 7.14 15.14 -14.83
C GLN A 93 7.13 16.66 -14.96
N VAL A 94 8.24 17.31 -14.56
CA VAL A 94 8.49 18.73 -14.83
C VAL A 94 9.72 18.88 -15.72
N ILE A 95 9.63 19.74 -16.72
CA ILE A 95 10.73 20.09 -17.63
C ILE A 95 10.94 21.61 -17.64
N ASN A 96 12.09 22.05 -18.14
CA ASN A 96 12.45 23.48 -18.20
C ASN A 96 12.39 24.19 -16.82
N HIS A 97 12.69 23.45 -15.75
CA HIS A 97 12.68 23.92 -14.36
C HIS A 97 13.87 24.81 -13.96
N GLY A 98 14.74 25.16 -14.91
CA GLY A 98 15.82 26.12 -14.71
C GLY A 98 17.05 25.59 -13.96
N ILE A 99 17.12 24.29 -13.65
CA ILE A 99 18.34 23.67 -13.10
C ILE A 99 19.25 23.31 -14.28
N PRO A 100 20.52 23.72 -14.28
CA PRO A 100 21.44 23.37 -15.36
C PRO A 100 21.60 21.85 -15.50
N LEU A 101 21.59 21.33 -16.73
CA LEU A 101 21.75 19.89 -17.00
C LEU A 101 23.06 19.35 -16.39
N SER A 102 24.14 20.13 -16.43
CA SER A 102 25.42 19.75 -15.83
C SER A 102 25.31 19.45 -14.33
N VAL A 103 24.43 20.15 -13.59
CA VAL A 103 24.22 19.88 -12.16
C VAL A 103 23.51 18.54 -11.96
N LEU A 104 22.56 18.20 -12.83
CA LEU A 104 21.86 16.91 -12.80
C LEU A 104 22.83 15.76 -13.14
N ASP A 105 23.63 15.93 -14.19
CA ASP A 105 24.61 14.95 -14.65
C ASP A 105 25.71 14.73 -13.60
N GLU A 106 26.26 15.80 -13.03
CA GLU A 106 27.26 15.71 -11.94
C GLU A 106 26.70 15.04 -10.68
N MET A 107 25.40 15.20 -10.40
CA MET A 107 24.75 14.50 -9.29
C MET A 107 24.67 13.00 -9.55
N ILE A 108 24.17 12.59 -10.72
CA ILE A 108 24.12 11.17 -11.12
C ILE A 108 25.52 10.55 -11.11
N GLU A 109 26.49 11.24 -11.70
CA GLU A 109 27.88 10.77 -11.75
C GLU A 109 28.51 10.68 -10.36
N GLY A 110 28.27 11.65 -9.48
CA GLY A 110 28.76 11.61 -8.10
C GLY A 110 28.23 10.38 -7.34
N ILE A 111 26.95 10.04 -7.50
CA ILE A 111 26.37 8.83 -6.90
C ILE A 111 26.91 7.55 -7.53
N ARG A 112 27.15 7.55 -8.84
CA ARG A 112 27.82 6.43 -9.52
C ARG A 112 29.20 6.18 -8.92
N LEU A 113 30.03 7.22 -8.87
CA LEU A 113 31.38 7.17 -8.31
C LEU A 113 31.37 6.75 -6.83
N PHE A 114 30.41 7.22 -6.03
CA PHE A 114 30.24 6.76 -4.65
C PHE A 114 29.99 5.26 -4.54
N ASN A 115 29.15 4.70 -5.41
CA ASN A 115 28.83 3.27 -5.35
C ASN A 115 29.95 2.40 -5.96
N GLU A 116 30.69 2.93 -6.93
CA GLU A 116 31.78 2.27 -7.66
C GLU A 116 33.17 2.43 -7.04
N GLN A 117 33.31 3.22 -5.97
CA GLN A 117 34.55 3.31 -5.21
C GLN A 117 34.84 2.04 -4.38
N ASP A 118 36.04 2.02 -3.78
CA ASP A 118 36.49 0.95 -2.89
C ASP A 118 35.50 0.66 -1.75
N LEU A 119 35.28 -0.63 -1.53
CA LEU A 119 34.33 -1.13 -0.52
C LEU A 119 34.63 -0.59 0.88
N GLU A 120 35.90 -0.50 1.26
CA GLU A 120 36.29 -0.06 2.60
C GLU A 120 35.85 1.39 2.89
N LEU A 121 35.86 2.27 1.90
CA LEU A 121 35.35 3.65 2.04
C LEU A 121 33.82 3.68 2.22
N LYS A 122 33.10 2.79 1.52
CA LYS A 122 31.63 2.67 1.70
C LYS A 122 31.28 2.11 3.08
N LYS A 123 32.08 1.17 3.60
CA LYS A 123 31.86 0.56 4.92
C LYS A 123 31.91 1.56 6.07
N GLU A 124 32.71 2.62 5.96
CA GLU A 124 32.78 3.70 6.96
C GLU A 124 31.42 4.39 7.17
N LEU A 125 30.63 4.48 6.10
CA LEU A 125 29.30 5.08 6.12
C LEU A 125 28.18 4.05 6.32
N TYR A 126 28.51 2.75 6.34
CA TYR A 126 27.50 1.72 6.51
C TYR A 126 26.82 1.82 7.87
N SER A 127 25.49 1.93 7.88
CA SER A 127 24.74 2.00 9.12
C SER A 127 23.27 1.69 8.94
N ARG A 128 22.71 0.92 9.88
CA ARG A 128 21.26 0.76 10.07
C ARG A 128 20.67 1.68 11.12
N ASP A 129 21.51 2.43 11.84
CA ASP A 129 21.05 3.40 12.83
C ASP A 129 20.22 4.52 12.16
N SER A 130 19.00 4.71 12.66
CA SER A 130 18.08 5.74 12.18
C SER A 130 18.53 7.16 12.55
N ALA A 131 19.31 7.31 13.62
CA ALA A 131 19.79 8.61 14.09
C ALA A 131 20.93 9.19 13.24
N LYS A 132 21.65 8.36 12.47
CA LYS A 132 22.71 8.84 11.57
C LYS A 132 22.12 9.62 10.39
N LYS A 133 22.56 10.88 10.24
CA LYS A 133 22.12 11.79 9.19
C LYS A 133 22.65 11.43 7.81
N VAL A 134 23.89 10.93 7.72
CA VAL A 134 24.48 10.41 6.48
C VAL A 134 24.80 8.94 6.68
N LYS A 135 24.26 8.07 5.83
CA LYS A 135 24.48 6.62 5.92
C LYS A 135 24.28 5.90 4.60
N PHE A 136 25.04 4.82 4.45
CA PHE A 136 24.93 3.86 3.38
C PHE A 136 24.31 2.56 3.93
N HIS A 137 23.39 1.95 3.18
CA HIS A 137 22.80 0.66 3.52
C HIS A 137 22.08 0.05 2.31
N SER A 138 21.70 -1.22 2.42
CA SER A 138 20.77 -1.86 1.47
C SER A 138 19.49 -2.20 2.23
N ASN A 139 18.37 -1.65 1.77
CA ASN A 139 17.02 -1.78 2.36
C ASN A 139 16.94 -1.26 3.80
N PHE A 140 16.15 -0.21 4.09
CA PHE A 140 16.00 0.24 5.49
C PHE A 140 15.19 -0.77 6.31
N ASP A 141 14.28 -1.49 5.67
CA ASP A 141 13.37 -2.50 6.24
C ASP A 141 13.87 -3.94 6.01
N LEU A 142 15.19 -4.15 5.86
CA LEU A 142 15.77 -5.47 5.51
C LEU A 142 15.26 -6.62 6.40
N TYR A 143 15.15 -6.38 7.71
CA TYR A 143 14.77 -7.40 8.69
C TYR A 143 13.26 -7.51 8.94
N THR A 144 12.45 -6.55 8.48
CA THR A 144 10.99 -6.53 8.66
C THR A 144 10.24 -6.85 7.36
N SER A 145 10.87 -6.64 6.22
CA SER A 145 10.35 -7.00 4.90
C SER A 145 10.32 -8.51 4.68
N LYS A 146 9.33 -8.97 3.90
CA LYS A 146 9.24 -10.36 3.42
C LYS A 146 10.30 -10.67 2.36
N THR A 147 10.63 -9.69 1.53
CA THR A 147 11.60 -9.77 0.44
C THR A 147 12.41 -8.49 0.41
N ALA A 148 13.73 -8.62 0.24
CA ALA A 148 14.63 -7.49 0.08
C ALA A 148 14.58 -6.94 -1.35
N ASP A 149 14.74 -5.63 -1.51
CA ASP A 149 14.83 -4.98 -2.80
C ASP A 149 16.26 -5.04 -3.36
N TRP A 150 16.39 -5.14 -4.68
CA TRP A 150 17.64 -5.17 -5.44
C TRP A 150 18.23 -3.76 -5.63
N ARG A 151 18.66 -3.13 -4.53
CA ARG A 151 19.28 -1.80 -4.54
C ARG A 151 20.22 -1.56 -3.38
N ASP A 152 21.12 -0.61 -3.59
CA ASP A 152 21.90 0.05 -2.55
C ASP A 152 21.45 1.50 -2.37
N THR A 153 21.57 2.02 -1.15
CA THR A 153 21.06 3.34 -0.77
C THR A 153 22.07 4.15 -0.01
N LEU A 154 22.36 5.37 -0.49
CA LEU A 154 22.99 6.42 0.30
C LEU A 154 21.93 7.45 0.66
N GLN A 155 21.71 7.65 1.95
CA GLN A 155 20.74 8.57 2.52
C GLN A 155 21.44 9.73 3.23
N LEU A 156 20.93 10.94 2.99
CA LEU A 156 21.33 12.17 3.67
C LEU A 156 20.08 12.93 4.15
N THR A 157 19.98 13.16 5.46
CA THR A 157 18.80 13.74 6.10
C THR A 157 19.07 15.16 6.62
N PHE A 158 18.31 16.16 6.14
CA PHE A 158 18.47 17.58 6.49
C PHE A 158 17.13 18.20 6.95
N LEU A 159 16.63 17.77 8.11
CA LEU A 159 15.33 18.23 8.63
C LEU A 159 15.43 19.41 9.60
N ASP A 160 16.52 19.51 10.36
CA ASP A 160 16.67 20.51 11.44
C ASP A 160 17.59 21.68 11.05
N SER A 161 18.51 21.45 10.10
CA SER A 161 19.62 22.35 9.82
C SER A 161 20.16 22.12 8.42
N ASP A 162 21.00 23.06 7.98
CA ASP A 162 21.82 22.86 6.79
C ASP A 162 22.71 21.61 6.92
N PRO A 163 23.06 20.97 5.79
CA PRO A 163 23.92 19.79 5.74
C PRO A 163 25.29 20.02 6.39
N ASP A 164 25.67 19.13 7.33
CA ASP A 164 27.07 18.99 7.74
C ASP A 164 27.87 18.29 6.63
N THR A 165 28.52 19.10 5.80
CA THR A 165 29.29 18.62 4.64
C THR A 165 30.47 17.72 5.02
N SER A 166 30.96 17.77 6.26
CA SER A 166 32.08 16.94 6.71
C SER A 166 31.72 15.46 6.76
N GLN A 167 30.44 15.13 6.98
CA GLN A 167 29.92 13.76 7.03
C GLN A 167 29.58 13.18 5.65
N MET A 168 29.61 14.01 4.59
CA MET A 168 29.32 13.57 3.23
C MET A 168 30.52 12.86 2.59
N PRO A 169 30.29 11.83 1.77
CA PRO A 169 31.36 11.21 0.98
C PRO A 169 32.06 12.24 0.10
N SER A 170 33.39 12.32 0.19
CA SER A 170 34.19 13.32 -0.54
C SER A 170 33.92 13.29 -2.05
N VAL A 171 33.74 12.09 -2.62
CA VAL A 171 33.54 11.84 -4.05
C VAL A 171 32.26 12.47 -4.62
N CYS A 172 31.19 12.60 -3.83
CA CYS A 172 29.91 13.16 -4.28
C CYS A 172 29.51 14.45 -3.53
N ARG A 173 30.34 14.92 -2.58
CA ARG A 173 30.03 16.05 -1.70
C ARG A 173 29.68 17.32 -2.48
N LYS A 174 30.53 17.72 -3.44
CA LYS A 174 30.36 18.96 -4.20
C LYS A 174 29.08 18.93 -5.05
N SER A 175 28.88 17.86 -5.82
CA SER A 175 27.70 17.72 -6.68
C SER A 175 26.42 17.62 -5.87
N THR A 176 26.42 16.88 -4.75
CA THR A 176 25.28 16.79 -3.83
C THR A 176 24.88 18.16 -3.28
N MET A 177 25.86 18.98 -2.87
CA MET A 177 25.59 20.32 -2.32
C MET A 177 25.05 21.29 -3.35
N GLU A 178 25.63 21.31 -4.55
CA GLU A 178 25.14 22.17 -5.63
C GLU A 178 23.73 21.75 -6.06
N TYR A 179 23.50 20.45 -6.27
CA TYR A 179 22.18 19.90 -6.58
C TYR A 179 21.14 20.25 -5.51
N PHE A 180 21.47 20.06 -4.22
CA PHE A 180 20.57 20.36 -3.11
C PHE A 180 20.11 21.82 -3.10
N LYS A 181 21.01 22.76 -3.37
CA LYS A 181 20.69 24.19 -3.44
C LYS A 181 19.62 24.49 -4.50
N HIS A 182 19.76 23.91 -5.69
CA HIS A 182 18.78 24.04 -6.77
C HIS A 182 17.45 23.38 -6.40
N MET A 183 17.49 22.17 -5.83
CA MET A 183 16.30 21.44 -5.40
C MET A 183 15.51 22.17 -4.32
N LYS A 184 16.16 22.82 -3.36
CA LYS A 184 15.49 23.62 -2.33
C LYS A 184 14.69 24.78 -2.94
N LYS A 185 15.30 25.52 -3.87
CA LYS A 185 14.65 26.63 -4.57
C LYS A 185 13.47 26.14 -5.42
N LEU A 186 13.65 25.05 -6.15
CA LEU A 186 12.58 24.46 -6.96
C LEU A 186 11.44 23.92 -6.07
N GLY A 187 11.78 23.29 -4.94
CA GLY A 187 10.81 22.86 -3.93
C GLY A 187 9.94 24.02 -3.43
N GLU A 188 10.54 25.15 -3.06
CA GLU A 188 9.80 26.36 -2.65
C GLU A 188 8.82 26.82 -3.73
N THR A 189 9.25 26.89 -4.99
CA THR A 189 8.39 27.25 -6.13
C THR A 189 7.25 26.24 -6.35
N LEU A 190 7.53 24.95 -6.26
CA LEU A 190 6.49 23.91 -6.40
C LEU A 190 5.48 23.97 -5.25
N PHE A 191 5.90 24.26 -4.03
CA PHE A 191 4.97 24.48 -2.91
C PHE A 191 4.09 25.72 -3.10
N GLU A 192 4.57 26.76 -3.78
CA GLU A 192 3.71 27.89 -4.18
C GLU A 192 2.64 27.47 -5.18
N LEU A 193 3.03 26.78 -6.26
CA LEU A 193 2.12 26.29 -7.28
C LEU A 193 1.06 25.34 -6.69
N LEU A 194 1.47 24.46 -5.77
CA LEU A 194 0.56 23.57 -5.05
C LEU A 194 -0.38 24.34 -4.11
N SER A 195 0.07 25.44 -3.50
CA SER A 195 -0.79 26.30 -2.68
C SER A 195 -1.86 26.97 -3.55
N GLU A 196 -1.47 27.54 -4.69
CA GLU A 196 -2.38 28.16 -5.66
C GLU A 196 -3.36 27.15 -6.26
N ALA A 197 -2.90 25.93 -6.57
CA ALA A 197 -3.73 24.84 -7.07
C ALA A 197 -4.84 24.43 -6.06
N LEU A 198 -4.57 24.60 -4.76
CA LEU A 198 -5.54 24.41 -3.68
C LEU A 198 -6.46 25.62 -3.44
N GLY A 199 -6.30 26.71 -4.20
CA GLY A 199 -7.04 27.96 -3.99
C GLY A 199 -6.56 28.75 -2.78
N LEU A 200 -5.32 28.53 -2.34
CA LEU A 200 -4.70 29.23 -1.22
C LEU A 200 -3.76 30.32 -1.73
N GLN A 201 -3.30 31.18 -0.81
CA GLN A 201 -2.23 32.13 -1.11
C GLN A 201 -0.94 31.37 -1.46
N ALA A 202 -0.16 31.88 -2.42
CA ALA A 202 1.05 31.25 -2.92
C ALA A 202 1.99 30.76 -1.80
N ASP A 203 2.29 31.61 -0.82
CA ASP A 203 3.22 31.26 0.27
C ASP A 203 2.61 30.36 1.38
N HIS A 204 1.38 29.85 1.22
CA HIS A 204 0.70 29.16 2.32
C HIS A 204 1.43 27.89 2.79
N LEU A 205 1.82 26.99 1.88
CA LEU A 205 2.51 25.75 2.25
C LEU A 205 3.97 26.01 2.71
N ASN A 206 4.63 27.01 2.13
CA ASN A 206 5.98 27.43 2.51
C ASN A 206 6.01 28.04 3.92
N SER A 207 5.06 28.92 4.25
CA SER A 207 4.92 29.51 5.58
C SER A 207 4.60 28.47 6.66
N MET A 208 3.96 27.35 6.30
CA MET A 208 3.77 26.19 7.19
C MET A 208 5.07 25.40 7.44
N GLY A 209 6.15 25.70 6.70
CA GLY A 209 7.46 25.09 6.85
C GLY A 209 7.64 23.77 6.10
N TYR A 210 6.78 23.44 5.14
CA TYR A 210 6.80 22.17 4.41
C TYR A 210 7.98 22.03 3.42
N SER A 211 8.47 23.14 2.88
CA SER A 211 9.66 23.18 2.00
C SER A 211 10.99 23.16 2.76
N LYS A 212 10.98 23.33 4.09
CA LYS A 212 12.19 23.63 4.87
C LYS A 212 13.02 22.41 5.25
N GLY A 213 12.42 21.24 5.37
CA GLY A 213 13.12 20.01 5.70
C GLY A 213 13.08 19.04 4.52
N CYS A 214 14.26 18.55 4.13
CA CYS A 214 14.43 17.68 2.98
C CYS A 214 15.42 16.56 3.29
N SER A 215 15.14 15.35 2.80
CA SER A 215 16.09 14.25 2.80
C SER A 215 16.44 13.87 1.36
N ILE A 216 17.72 13.68 1.07
CA ILE A 216 18.18 13.12 -0.21
C ILE A 216 18.41 11.63 -0.01
N VAL A 217 17.70 10.81 -0.77
CA VAL A 217 17.88 9.37 -0.79
C VAL A 217 18.26 8.98 -2.21
N THR A 218 19.42 8.36 -2.33
CA THR A 218 19.96 7.96 -3.63
C THR A 218 19.95 6.46 -3.71
N HIS A 219 19.47 5.93 -4.83
CA HIS A 219 19.42 4.50 -5.08
C HIS A 219 20.31 4.14 -6.26
N TYR A 220 21.11 3.11 -6.06
CA TYR A 220 21.93 2.47 -7.07
C TYR A 220 21.39 1.07 -7.30
N TYR A 221 20.89 0.82 -8.51
CA TYR A 221 20.34 -0.47 -8.93
C TYR A 221 21.35 -1.11 -9.89
N PRO A 222 22.22 -2.01 -9.42
CA PRO A 222 23.16 -2.68 -10.29
C PRO A 222 22.41 -3.64 -11.25
N PRO A 223 23.05 -4.05 -12.36
CA PRO A 223 22.52 -5.11 -13.23
C PRO A 223 22.07 -6.33 -12.44
N CYS A 224 20.86 -6.83 -12.73
CA CYS A 224 20.30 -8.01 -12.10
C CYS A 224 20.39 -9.22 -13.04
N PRO A 225 20.91 -10.38 -12.60
CA PRO A 225 20.93 -11.58 -13.45
C PRO A 225 19.54 -12.21 -13.63
N GLN A 226 18.60 -11.97 -12.70
CA GLN A 226 17.23 -12.52 -12.71
C GLN A 226 16.20 -11.42 -12.36
N PRO A 227 16.07 -10.36 -13.17
CA PRO A 227 15.25 -9.19 -12.87
C PRO A 227 13.75 -9.50 -12.73
N GLU A 228 13.26 -10.57 -13.36
CA GLU A 228 11.88 -11.05 -13.24
C GLU A 228 11.52 -11.51 -11.81
N LEU A 229 12.52 -11.99 -11.05
CA LEU A 229 12.32 -12.55 -9.72
C LEU A 229 12.34 -11.49 -8.61
N THR A 230 12.75 -10.26 -8.89
CA THR A 230 12.96 -9.22 -7.86
C THR A 230 12.56 -7.82 -8.35
N LEU A 231 12.58 -6.83 -7.46
CA LEU A 231 12.34 -5.43 -7.78
C LEU A 231 13.48 -4.57 -7.25
N GLY A 232 13.79 -3.48 -7.95
CA GLY A 232 14.69 -2.46 -7.44
C GLY A 232 14.11 -1.74 -6.23
N VAL A 233 12.80 -1.47 -6.24
CA VAL A 233 12.01 -1.03 -5.06
C VAL A 233 10.62 -1.65 -5.16
N ARG A 234 10.15 -2.27 -4.07
CA ARG A 234 8.77 -2.79 -3.99
C ARG A 234 7.70 -1.70 -4.10
N LYS A 235 6.47 -2.11 -4.41
CA LYS A 235 5.30 -1.22 -4.50
C LYS A 235 5.06 -0.50 -3.17
N HIS A 236 5.07 0.83 -3.18
CA HIS A 236 4.85 1.65 -1.99
C HIS A 236 4.31 3.03 -2.37
N ALA A 237 3.81 3.74 -1.37
CA ALA A 237 3.54 5.17 -1.43
C ALA A 237 4.60 5.89 -0.58
N ASP A 238 5.00 7.09 -0.99
CA ASP A 238 5.93 7.90 -0.22
C ASP A 238 5.28 8.34 1.10
N ALA A 239 6.11 8.71 2.07
CA ALA A 239 5.64 9.28 3.35
C ALA A 239 5.86 10.81 3.44
N GLY A 240 6.57 11.37 2.47
CA GLY A 240 6.84 12.81 2.40
C GLY A 240 5.63 13.60 1.90
N ILE A 241 5.73 14.94 1.98
CA ILE A 241 4.70 15.84 1.44
C ILE A 241 4.86 15.94 -0.09
N LEU A 242 6.09 16.07 -0.55
CA LEU A 242 6.46 16.15 -1.96
C LEU A 242 7.76 15.38 -2.18
N THR A 243 7.78 14.50 -3.18
CA THR A 243 9.03 13.88 -3.64
C THR A 243 9.42 14.48 -4.98
N MET A 244 10.69 14.83 -5.12
CA MET A 244 11.28 15.21 -6.40
C MET A 244 12.36 14.21 -6.78
N LEU A 245 12.21 13.55 -7.91
CA LEU A 245 13.05 12.43 -8.30
C LEU A 245 13.80 12.73 -9.60
N LEU A 246 15.13 12.76 -9.50
CA LEU A 246 16.06 12.70 -10.62
C LEU A 246 16.39 11.24 -10.93
N GLN A 247 16.48 10.89 -12.20
CA GLN A 247 16.85 9.55 -12.66
C GLN A 247 17.71 9.63 -13.92
N ASN A 248 18.62 8.67 -14.10
CA ASN A 248 19.42 8.58 -15.31
C ASN A 248 18.58 8.08 -16.51
N HIS A 249 19.21 7.92 -17.67
CA HIS A 249 18.55 7.49 -18.90
C HIS A 249 18.01 6.04 -18.87
N ILE A 250 18.28 5.28 -17.80
CA ILE A 250 17.78 3.90 -17.64
C ILE A 250 16.43 3.95 -16.91
N GLY A 251 15.38 3.55 -17.64
CA GLY A 251 14.02 3.47 -17.11
C GLY A 251 13.86 2.40 -16.02
N GLY A 252 12.64 2.29 -15.50
CA GLY A 252 12.28 1.24 -14.53
C GLY A 252 11.38 1.72 -13.41
N LEU A 253 11.14 3.02 -13.29
CA LEU A 253 10.09 3.53 -12.42
C LEU A 253 8.72 3.23 -13.03
N GLN A 254 7.81 2.73 -12.22
CA GLN A 254 6.42 2.48 -12.59
C GLN A 254 5.47 3.08 -11.55
N VAL A 255 4.36 3.65 -12.02
CA VAL A 255 3.29 4.19 -11.18
C VAL A 255 2.01 3.38 -11.35
N LEU A 256 1.28 3.16 -10.26
CA LEU A 256 -0.02 2.51 -10.29
C LEU A 256 -1.11 3.56 -10.52
N HIS A 257 -1.83 3.45 -11.63
CA HIS A 257 -2.96 4.32 -11.95
C HIS A 257 -4.15 3.46 -12.43
N ASN A 258 -5.34 3.67 -11.87
CA ASN A 258 -6.54 2.89 -12.19
C ASN A 258 -6.35 1.36 -12.18
N GLY A 259 -5.61 0.85 -11.19
CA GLY A 259 -5.32 -0.58 -11.03
C GLY A 259 -4.25 -1.14 -11.97
N GLN A 260 -3.65 -0.32 -12.85
CA GLN A 260 -2.65 -0.74 -13.82
C GLN A 260 -1.31 -0.05 -13.59
N TRP A 261 -0.21 -0.76 -13.88
CA TRP A 261 1.15 -0.22 -13.78
C TRP A 261 1.55 0.49 -15.09
N PHE A 262 2.04 1.72 -14.98
CA PHE A 262 2.51 2.53 -16.11
C PHE A 262 3.98 2.83 -15.98
N ASP A 263 4.75 2.61 -17.06
CA ASP A 263 6.16 2.95 -17.14
C ASP A 263 6.38 4.46 -17.21
N ILE A 264 7.31 4.95 -16.40
CA ILE A 264 7.79 6.32 -16.46
C ILE A 264 9.07 6.35 -17.29
N HIS A 265 8.96 6.90 -18.50
CA HIS A 265 10.10 7.08 -19.37
C HIS A 265 10.90 8.31 -18.92
N PRO A 266 12.22 8.18 -18.63
CA PRO A 266 13.03 9.32 -18.25
C PRO A 266 13.06 10.38 -19.35
N THR A 267 12.67 11.61 -19.01
CA THR A 267 12.78 12.76 -19.91
C THR A 267 14.11 13.49 -19.65
N LEU A 268 14.80 13.93 -20.70
CA LEU A 268 16.05 14.68 -20.55
C LEU A 268 15.81 15.97 -19.77
N GLY A 269 16.52 16.14 -18.64
CA GLY A 269 16.31 17.27 -17.75
C GLY A 269 14.91 17.28 -17.12
N GLY A 270 14.24 16.14 -17.05
CA GLY A 270 12.96 15.98 -16.38
C GLY A 270 13.13 15.57 -14.91
N LEU A 271 12.27 16.10 -14.04
CA LEU A 271 12.12 15.61 -12.67
C LEU A 271 10.74 15.01 -12.49
N VAL A 272 10.66 13.89 -11.79
CA VAL A 272 9.40 13.25 -11.44
C VAL A 272 8.93 13.77 -10.09
N LEU A 273 7.65 14.13 -9.99
CA LEU A 273 6.99 14.64 -8.80
C LEU A 273 5.89 13.69 -8.33
N SER A 274 5.84 13.42 -7.03
CA SER A 274 4.72 12.75 -6.35
C SER A 274 4.23 13.61 -5.18
N ASN A 275 2.91 13.66 -4.94
CA ASN A 275 2.35 14.49 -3.86
C ASN A 275 1.19 13.82 -3.13
N ASP A 276 1.41 13.57 -1.85
CA ASP A 276 0.48 12.90 -0.96
C ASP A 276 -0.70 13.76 -0.52
N LYS A 277 -0.64 15.08 -0.75
CA LYS A 277 -1.69 16.03 -0.34
C LYS A 277 -2.90 16.04 -1.27
N PHE A 278 -2.70 15.67 -2.54
CA PHE A 278 -3.80 15.43 -3.49
C PHE A 278 -4.09 13.94 -3.57
N LYS A 279 -3.09 13.16 -3.99
CA LYS A 279 -3.22 11.72 -4.15
C LYS A 279 -1.85 11.06 -4.01
N SER A 280 -1.64 10.41 -2.87
CA SER A 280 -0.52 9.48 -2.71
C SER A 280 -0.74 8.26 -3.58
N VAL A 281 0.13 8.02 -4.56
CA VAL A 281 0.03 6.87 -5.46
C VAL A 281 1.11 5.85 -5.21
N LYS A 282 0.70 4.58 -5.32
CA LYS A 282 1.64 3.46 -5.28
C LYS A 282 2.54 3.54 -6.50
N HIS A 283 3.83 3.41 -6.29
CA HIS A 283 4.83 3.32 -7.34
C HIS A 283 5.85 2.24 -6.97
N ARG A 284 6.63 1.77 -7.95
CA ARG A 284 7.68 0.75 -7.77
C ARG A 284 8.85 1.02 -8.72
N ALA A 285 9.98 0.37 -8.49
CA ALA A 285 11.07 0.34 -9.47
C ALA A 285 11.38 -1.10 -9.85
N ILE A 286 11.31 -1.44 -11.13
CA ILE A 286 11.67 -2.77 -11.64
C ILE A 286 13.19 -2.93 -11.71
N SER A 287 13.65 -4.17 -11.59
CA SER A 287 15.04 -4.55 -11.83
C SER A 287 15.29 -4.73 -13.32
N ASN A 288 16.54 -4.55 -13.77
CA ASN A 288 16.92 -4.65 -15.16
C ASN A 288 18.21 -5.47 -15.32
N HIS A 289 18.35 -6.16 -16.46
CA HIS A 289 19.62 -6.77 -16.87
C HIS A 289 20.69 -5.73 -17.22
N VAL A 290 20.28 -4.53 -17.61
CA VAL A 290 21.16 -3.41 -17.96
C VAL A 290 21.19 -2.41 -16.81
N GLY A 291 22.39 -1.92 -16.47
CA GLY A 291 22.58 -0.99 -15.37
C GLY A 291 23.99 -0.36 -15.37
N PRO A 292 24.32 0.43 -14.34
CA PRO A 292 23.46 0.71 -13.18
C PRO A 292 22.37 1.74 -13.49
N ARG A 293 21.14 1.47 -13.07
CA ARG A 293 20.13 2.53 -12.94
C ARG A 293 20.45 3.33 -11.69
N ILE A 294 20.33 4.66 -11.77
CA ILE A 294 20.57 5.54 -10.62
C ILE A 294 19.38 6.48 -10.49
N SER A 295 18.91 6.67 -9.27
CA SER A 295 17.88 7.66 -8.96
C SER A 295 18.20 8.42 -7.68
N VAL A 296 17.87 9.71 -7.66
CA VAL A 296 18.11 10.63 -6.54
C VAL A 296 16.77 11.26 -6.16
N ALA A 297 16.19 10.81 -5.06
CA ALA A 297 14.94 11.33 -4.52
C ALA A 297 15.21 12.41 -3.46
N CYS A 298 14.61 13.58 -3.63
CA CYS A 298 14.52 14.62 -2.60
C CYS A 298 13.13 14.56 -1.97
N PHE A 299 13.05 14.10 -0.73
CA PHE A 299 11.82 14.01 0.05
C PHE A 299 11.64 15.25 0.90
N PHE A 300 10.64 16.08 0.57
CA PHE A 300 10.23 17.22 1.38
C PHE A 300 9.22 16.77 2.42
N SER A 301 9.65 16.74 3.67
CA SER A 301 8.83 16.31 4.82
C SER A 301 8.56 17.45 5.81
N GLY A 302 9.05 18.65 5.50
CA GLY A 302 8.99 19.81 6.36
C GLY A 302 10.04 19.82 7.48
N HIS A 303 10.21 20.98 8.11
CA HIS A 303 11.20 21.18 9.17
C HIS A 303 10.90 20.30 10.39
N ALA A 304 11.93 19.85 11.10
CA ALA A 304 11.77 18.94 12.23
C ALA A 304 10.91 19.50 13.39
N SER A 305 10.80 20.82 13.52
CA SER A 305 9.85 21.44 14.47
C SER A 305 8.37 21.14 14.17
N LEU A 306 8.07 20.49 13.04
CA LEU A 306 6.74 19.98 12.71
C LEU A 306 6.48 18.58 13.28
N LEU A 307 7.51 17.84 13.69
CA LEU A 307 7.37 16.46 14.18
C LEU A 307 6.45 16.35 15.41
N ASP A 308 6.48 17.36 16.28
CA ASP A 308 5.66 17.44 17.49
C ASP A 308 4.37 18.26 17.29
N LYS A 309 4.09 18.73 16.07
CA LYS A 309 2.88 19.50 15.79
C LYS A 309 1.76 18.60 15.27
N PRO A 310 0.49 18.89 15.61
CA PRO A 310 -0.65 18.27 14.97
C PRO A 310 -0.61 18.52 13.46
N PHE A 311 -0.80 17.46 12.70
CA PHE A 311 -0.86 17.44 11.26
C PHE A 311 -2.20 16.84 10.83
N GLY A 312 -2.89 17.50 9.92
CA GLY A 312 -4.21 17.10 9.47
C GLY A 312 -4.72 17.99 8.35
N PRO A 313 -6.00 17.88 7.97
CA PRO A 313 -6.59 18.66 6.89
C PRO A 313 -6.44 20.17 7.11
N ILE A 314 -6.04 20.92 6.07
CA ILE A 314 -5.94 22.39 6.18
C ILE A 314 -7.33 22.97 6.46
N LYS A 315 -7.48 23.67 7.59
CA LYS A 315 -8.75 24.25 8.04
C LYS A 315 -9.46 25.11 6.99
N LYS A 316 -8.71 25.87 6.18
CA LYS A 316 -9.25 26.71 5.10
C LYS A 316 -9.89 25.92 3.94
N LEU A 317 -9.56 24.63 3.80
CA LEU A 317 -10.10 23.75 2.76
C LEU A 317 -11.29 22.92 3.24
N ILE A 318 -11.60 22.98 4.54
CA ILE A 318 -12.71 22.24 5.14
C ILE A 318 -13.99 23.07 5.00
N SER A 319 -15.05 22.42 4.52
CA SER A 319 -16.40 22.98 4.45
C SER A 319 -17.44 21.86 4.57
N GLU A 320 -18.73 22.19 4.62
CA GLU A 320 -19.79 21.18 4.56
C GLU A 320 -19.74 20.36 3.26
N ALA A 321 -19.37 21.00 2.14
CA ALA A 321 -19.19 20.34 0.85
C ALA A 321 -17.87 19.55 0.75
N ASN A 322 -16.88 19.86 1.59
CA ASN A 322 -15.59 19.18 1.65
C ASN A 322 -15.19 18.89 3.11
N PRO A 323 -15.84 17.91 3.76
CA PRO A 323 -15.57 17.58 5.15
C PRO A 323 -14.17 16.95 5.32
N PRO A 324 -13.58 17.01 6.54
CA PRO A 324 -12.28 16.42 6.78
C PRO A 324 -12.31 14.90 6.55
N GLN A 325 -11.36 14.40 5.76
CA GLN A 325 -11.25 12.96 5.47
C GLN A 325 -10.27 12.24 6.40
N TYR A 326 -9.43 12.98 7.12
CA TYR A 326 -8.38 12.45 7.99
C TYR A 326 -8.41 13.12 9.37
N GLU A 327 -8.07 12.36 10.39
CA GLU A 327 -7.85 12.83 11.76
C GLU A 327 -6.59 13.68 11.84
N GLU A 328 -6.48 14.51 12.88
CA GLU A 328 -5.21 15.14 13.22
C GLU A 328 -4.31 14.10 13.92
N PHE A 329 -3.04 14.07 13.55
CA PHE A 329 -2.04 13.16 14.11
C PHE A 329 -0.67 13.85 14.28
N LEU A 330 0.22 13.26 15.05
CA LEU A 330 1.59 13.76 15.17
C LEU A 330 2.48 13.20 14.05
N LEU A 331 3.21 14.07 13.35
CA LEU A 331 4.10 13.65 12.26
C LEU A 331 5.17 12.65 12.74
N LYS A 332 5.69 12.80 13.97
CA LYS A 332 6.64 11.83 14.53
C LYS A 332 6.07 10.41 14.63
N GLU A 333 4.80 10.29 14.99
CA GLU A 333 4.13 8.99 15.13
C GLU A 333 3.86 8.39 13.75
N TYR A 334 3.42 9.22 12.81
CA TYR A 334 3.25 8.85 11.41
C TYR A 334 4.56 8.32 10.80
N PHE A 335 5.68 9.04 10.95
CA PHE A 335 6.97 8.59 10.45
C PHE A 335 7.49 7.36 11.19
N ALA A 336 7.37 7.30 12.52
CA ALA A 336 7.75 6.11 13.29
C ALA A 336 6.99 4.87 12.82
N LYS A 337 5.71 5.01 12.49
CA LYS A 337 4.89 3.93 11.94
C LYS A 337 5.33 3.53 10.53
N PHE A 338 5.60 4.50 9.66
CA PHE A 338 6.13 4.23 8.32
C PHE A 338 7.45 3.46 8.37
N PHE A 339 8.42 3.93 9.16
CA PHE A 339 9.75 3.31 9.23
C PHE A 339 9.79 1.99 10.01
N SER A 340 8.79 1.69 10.84
CA SER A 340 8.67 0.39 11.50
C SER A 340 7.91 -0.65 10.69
N SER A 341 7.29 -0.25 9.56
CA SER A 341 6.53 -1.12 8.67
C SER A 341 7.30 -1.45 7.39
N SER A 342 6.94 -2.55 6.73
CA SER A 342 7.47 -2.88 5.40
C SER A 342 6.83 -2.01 4.32
N LEU A 343 7.57 -1.69 3.26
CA LEU A 343 7.14 -0.78 2.17
C LEU A 343 5.85 -1.21 1.45
N ASP A 344 5.56 -2.51 1.41
CA ASP A 344 4.41 -3.13 0.74
C ASP A 344 3.11 -3.13 1.57
N THR A 345 3.17 -2.65 2.81
CA THR A 345 2.02 -2.60 3.73
C THR A 345 1.08 -1.45 3.42
N LYS A 346 -0.09 -1.43 4.07
CA LYS A 346 -1.11 -0.38 3.93
C LYS A 346 -0.47 1.01 4.13
N PRO A 347 -0.69 1.99 3.22
CA PRO A 347 -0.14 3.34 3.37
C PRO A 347 -0.41 3.91 4.77
N PRO A 348 0.59 4.47 5.48
CA PRO A 348 0.39 4.93 6.86
C PRO A 348 -0.74 5.95 7.02
N ILE A 349 -0.97 6.76 5.99
CA ILE A 349 -2.03 7.78 5.99
C ILE A 349 -3.44 7.17 6.08
N ASP A 350 -3.62 5.94 5.60
CA ASP A 350 -4.91 5.25 5.64
C ASP A 350 -5.33 4.79 7.04
N TYR A 351 -4.42 4.83 8.02
CA TYR A 351 -4.76 4.62 9.43
C TYR A 351 -5.47 5.82 10.06
N TYR A 352 -5.36 6.99 9.45
CA TYR A 352 -5.90 8.24 9.97
C TYR A 352 -7.19 8.67 9.24
N LYS A 353 -7.76 7.84 8.36
CA LYS A 353 -8.99 8.18 7.60
C LYS A 353 -10.24 8.21 8.51
N LEU A 354 -10.86 9.39 8.67
CA LEU A 354 -12.06 9.65 9.48
C LEU A 354 -13.32 8.91 9.01
N VAL A 355 -13.42 8.66 7.70
CA VAL A 355 -14.70 8.33 7.05
C VAL A 355 -15.14 6.88 7.28
N HIS A 356 -14.24 5.98 7.69
CA HIS A 356 -14.62 4.59 7.93
C HIS A 356 -15.16 4.40 9.35
N GLN A 357 -14.40 4.76 10.38
CA GLN A 357 -14.77 4.42 11.75
C GLN A 357 -16.00 5.18 12.27
N SER A 358 -16.14 6.47 11.96
CA SER A 358 -17.31 7.26 12.40
C SER A 358 -18.61 6.77 11.76
N LYS A 359 -18.60 6.43 10.47
CA LYS A 359 -19.76 5.89 9.75
C LYS A 359 -20.08 4.45 10.15
N LEU A 360 -19.05 3.61 10.35
CA LEU A 360 -19.20 2.27 10.89
C LEU A 360 -19.81 2.31 12.29
N LYS A 361 -19.32 3.20 13.15
CA LYS A 361 -19.86 3.39 14.49
C LYS A 361 -21.29 3.94 14.46
N GLN A 362 -21.59 4.91 13.59
CA GLN A 362 -22.96 5.41 13.43
C GLN A 362 -23.91 4.30 12.97
N PHE A 363 -23.48 3.46 12.02
CA PHE A 363 -24.24 2.30 11.57
C PHE A 363 -24.41 1.26 12.70
N ASP A 364 -23.33 0.92 13.42
CA ASP A 364 -23.34 -0.02 14.55
C ASP A 364 -24.26 0.46 15.69
N ASP A 365 -24.18 1.75 16.03
CA ASP A 365 -24.96 2.39 17.09
C ASP A 365 -26.47 2.33 16.82
N THR A 366 -26.90 2.24 15.55
CA THR A 366 -28.32 2.01 15.22
C THR A 366 -28.82 0.64 15.67
N LYS A 367 -27.92 -0.35 15.71
CA LYS A 367 -28.21 -1.77 15.92
C LYS A 367 -29.26 -2.34 14.95
N ALA A 368 -29.54 -1.62 13.86
CA ALA A 368 -30.61 -1.96 12.93
C ALA A 368 -30.16 -2.89 11.81
N GLY A 369 -28.85 -2.97 11.58
CA GLY A 369 -28.26 -3.80 10.55
C GLY A 369 -28.66 -3.34 9.14
N VAL A 370 -28.45 -4.22 8.18
CA VAL A 370 -28.79 -3.99 6.78
C VAL A 370 -30.31 -3.91 6.59
N LYS A 371 -31.07 -4.75 7.30
CA LYS A 371 -32.54 -4.71 7.28
C LYS A 371 -33.10 -3.34 7.65
N GLY A 372 -32.52 -2.69 8.67
CA GLY A 372 -32.91 -1.33 9.03
C GLY A 372 -32.68 -0.28 7.94
N LEU A 373 -31.64 -0.46 7.12
CA LEU A 373 -31.41 0.39 5.96
C LEU A 373 -32.46 0.15 4.87
N VAL A 374 -32.78 -1.13 4.60
CA VAL A 374 -33.82 -1.51 3.64
C VAL A 374 -35.18 -0.95 4.06
N ASP A 375 -35.55 -1.07 5.35
CA ASP A 375 -36.80 -0.57 5.89
C ASP A 375 -36.88 0.97 5.87
N ALA A 376 -35.73 1.64 5.99
CA ALA A 376 -35.63 3.09 5.82
C ALA A 376 -35.76 3.55 4.35
N GLY A 377 -35.86 2.62 3.39
CA GLY A 377 -36.08 2.93 1.98
C GLY A 377 -34.90 3.63 1.31
N ILE A 378 -33.67 3.29 1.68
CA ILE A 378 -32.48 3.94 1.10
C ILE A 378 -32.42 3.73 -0.43
N LEU A 379 -32.10 4.80 -1.15
CA LEU A 379 -31.97 4.77 -2.61
C LEU A 379 -30.53 4.51 -3.07
N ASN A 380 -29.56 4.70 -2.18
CA ASN A 380 -28.13 4.53 -2.46
C ASN A 380 -27.50 3.62 -1.40
N ILE A 381 -26.71 2.65 -1.86
CA ILE A 381 -25.93 1.76 -0.99
C ILE A 381 -24.88 2.60 -0.24
N PRO A 382 -24.85 2.58 1.11
CA PRO A 382 -23.84 3.30 1.87
C PRO A 382 -22.44 2.83 1.49
N ARG A 383 -21.50 3.78 1.41
CA ARG A 383 -20.13 3.52 0.97
C ARG A 383 -19.41 2.42 1.76
N ILE A 384 -19.81 2.16 3.01
CA ILE A 384 -19.25 1.08 3.84
C ILE A 384 -19.51 -0.33 3.25
N PHE A 385 -20.51 -0.49 2.38
CA PHE A 385 -20.84 -1.75 1.68
C PHE A 385 -20.32 -1.79 0.23
N VAL A 386 -19.72 -0.71 -0.27
CA VAL A 386 -19.26 -0.63 -1.66
C VAL A 386 -17.87 -1.24 -1.74
N ARG A 387 -17.73 -2.33 -2.50
CA ARG A 387 -16.44 -3.01 -2.71
C ARG A 387 -15.43 -2.10 -3.43
N PRO A 388 -14.14 -2.14 -3.09
CA PRO A 388 -13.07 -1.49 -3.83
C PRO A 388 -13.06 -1.88 -5.32
N ALA A 389 -12.70 -0.94 -6.20
CA ALA A 389 -12.63 -1.19 -7.65
C ALA A 389 -11.62 -2.30 -8.03
N GLU A 390 -10.57 -2.49 -7.23
CA GLU A 390 -9.60 -3.58 -7.37
C GLU A 390 -10.24 -4.97 -7.22
N ASP A 391 -11.17 -5.13 -6.29
CA ASP A 391 -11.89 -6.39 -6.05
C ASP A 391 -12.90 -6.66 -7.17
N LEU A 392 -13.55 -5.61 -7.69
CA LEU A 392 -14.49 -5.72 -8.82
C LEU A 392 -13.79 -6.15 -10.12
N ALA A 393 -12.61 -5.58 -10.39
CA ALA A 393 -11.83 -5.91 -11.59
C ALA A 393 -11.33 -7.37 -11.56
N ALA A 394 -10.98 -7.89 -10.38
CA ALA A 394 -10.59 -9.29 -10.22
C ALA A 394 -11.75 -10.27 -10.54
N ASP A 395 -12.99 -9.91 -10.17
CA ASP A 395 -14.17 -10.72 -10.49
C ASP A 395 -14.49 -10.71 -12.00
N GLU A 396 -14.37 -9.54 -12.66
CA GLU A 396 -14.58 -9.43 -14.11
C GLU A 396 -13.60 -10.28 -14.92
N LEU A 397 -12.35 -10.38 -14.48
CA LEU A 397 -11.33 -11.26 -15.08
C LEU A 397 -11.66 -12.76 -14.92
N ASN A 398 -12.33 -13.13 -13.83
CA ASN A 398 -12.76 -14.51 -13.55
C ASN A 398 -14.14 -14.87 -14.13
N SER A 399 -14.86 -13.90 -14.69
CA SER A 399 -16.24 -14.06 -15.19
C SER A 399 -16.41 -14.98 -16.42
N SER A 400 -15.32 -15.51 -16.97
CA SER A 400 -15.35 -16.51 -18.05
C SER A 400 -15.54 -17.96 -17.57
N GLN A 401 -15.75 -18.19 -16.27
CA GLN A 401 -15.85 -19.55 -15.73
C GLN A 401 -17.21 -20.19 -16.00
N LYS A 402 -17.15 -21.41 -16.57
CA LYS A 402 -18.23 -22.39 -16.68
C LYS A 402 -19.01 -22.47 -15.37
N THR A 403 -20.31 -22.77 -15.41
CA THR A 403 -21.06 -23.21 -14.23
C THR A 403 -20.35 -24.39 -13.59
N ILE A 404 -19.65 -24.12 -12.50
CA ILE A 404 -18.97 -25.10 -11.69
C ILE A 404 -20.02 -25.67 -10.72
N GLU A 405 -20.36 -26.95 -10.84
CA GLU A 405 -21.30 -27.61 -9.93
C GLU A 405 -20.57 -28.10 -8.68
N VAL A 406 -21.00 -27.61 -7.52
CA VAL A 406 -20.50 -28.03 -6.20
C VAL A 406 -20.80 -29.53 -6.00
N PRO A 407 -19.87 -30.34 -5.48
CA PRO A 407 -20.12 -31.76 -5.23
C PRO A 407 -21.35 -31.97 -4.32
N ILE A 408 -22.22 -32.90 -4.72
CA ILE A 408 -23.39 -33.33 -3.96
C ILE A 408 -23.13 -34.76 -3.47
N ILE A 409 -23.23 -34.97 -2.16
CA ILE A 409 -23.00 -36.26 -1.50
C ILE A 409 -24.32 -36.79 -0.95
N ASP A 410 -24.74 -37.95 -1.43
CA ASP A 410 -25.92 -38.66 -0.93
C ASP A 410 -25.53 -39.53 0.27
N VAL A 411 -25.97 -39.13 1.46
CA VAL A 411 -25.66 -39.87 2.71
C VAL A 411 -26.74 -40.87 3.10
N SER A 412 -27.68 -41.19 2.20
CA SER A 412 -28.62 -42.28 2.41
C SER A 412 -27.87 -43.58 2.71
N ASN A 413 -28.46 -44.41 3.58
CA ASN A 413 -27.92 -45.73 3.90
C ASN A 413 -26.49 -45.71 4.49
N ILE A 414 -26.05 -44.60 5.11
CA ILE A 414 -24.72 -44.49 5.75
C ILE A 414 -24.47 -45.53 6.86
N GLY A 415 -25.52 -46.14 7.40
CA GLY A 415 -25.43 -47.24 8.37
C GLY A 415 -24.82 -48.53 7.80
N TYR A 416 -24.83 -48.74 6.49
CA TYR A 416 -24.28 -49.94 5.85
C TYR A 416 -22.78 -49.80 5.58
N SER A 417 -22.00 -50.83 5.93
CA SER A 417 -20.53 -50.78 5.94
C SER A 417 -19.88 -50.45 4.58
N ILE A 418 -20.49 -50.90 3.47
CA ILE A 418 -20.01 -50.62 2.11
C ILE A 418 -20.30 -49.17 1.74
N ARG A 419 -21.57 -48.74 1.87
CA ARG A 419 -21.99 -47.36 1.55
C ARG A 419 -21.26 -46.33 2.40
N ARG A 420 -21.01 -46.62 3.68
CA ARG A 420 -20.23 -45.74 4.56
C ARG A 420 -18.81 -45.49 4.02
N LYS A 421 -18.15 -46.50 3.47
CA LYS A 421 -16.80 -46.35 2.89
C LYS A 421 -16.83 -45.47 1.63
N GLU A 422 -17.86 -45.62 0.80
CA GLU A 422 -18.07 -44.80 -0.39
C GLU A 422 -18.27 -43.33 0.01
N ILE A 423 -19.20 -43.04 0.93
CA ILE A 423 -19.47 -41.69 1.44
C ILE A 423 -18.20 -41.05 2.03
N VAL A 424 -17.43 -41.80 2.83
CA VAL A 424 -16.17 -41.29 3.40
C VAL A 424 -15.17 -40.91 2.30
N ASN A 425 -15.11 -41.68 1.21
CA ASN A 425 -14.25 -41.37 0.08
C ASN A 425 -14.75 -40.15 -0.71
N GLU A 426 -16.07 -40.04 -0.95
CA GLU A 426 -16.69 -38.87 -1.58
C GLU A 426 -16.42 -37.59 -0.77
N VAL A 427 -16.60 -37.64 0.56
CA VAL A 427 -16.30 -36.52 1.48
C VAL A 427 -14.82 -36.16 1.42
N LYS A 428 -13.93 -37.16 1.44
CA LYS A 428 -12.48 -36.91 1.36
C LYS A 428 -12.10 -36.18 0.07
N ILE A 429 -12.65 -36.61 -1.07
CA ILE A 429 -12.38 -35.99 -2.37
C ILE A 429 -12.94 -34.56 -2.38
N ALA A 430 -14.20 -34.38 -2.02
CA ALA A 430 -14.82 -33.06 -2.04
C ALA A 430 -14.16 -32.07 -1.08
N SER A 431 -13.83 -32.48 0.16
CA SER A 431 -13.07 -31.65 1.09
C SER A 431 -11.66 -31.33 0.61
N GLY A 432 -10.99 -32.26 -0.07
CA GLY A 432 -9.63 -32.06 -0.59
C GLY A 432 -9.56 -31.15 -1.81
N GLU A 433 -10.53 -31.26 -2.72
CA GLU A 433 -10.57 -30.50 -3.98
C GLU A 433 -11.31 -29.17 -3.86
N TRP A 434 -12.38 -29.10 -3.05
CA TRP A 434 -13.30 -27.96 -2.99
C TRP A 434 -13.33 -27.26 -1.62
N GLY A 435 -12.99 -27.97 -0.55
CA GLY A 435 -13.13 -27.47 0.83
C GLY A 435 -14.56 -27.48 1.37
N PHE A 436 -15.59 -27.63 0.51
CA PHE A 436 -17.00 -27.75 0.91
C PHE A 436 -17.80 -28.62 -0.08
N PHE A 437 -18.97 -29.10 0.33
CA PHE A 437 -19.88 -29.93 -0.46
C PHE A 437 -21.33 -29.81 0.05
N GLN A 438 -22.29 -30.19 -0.78
CA GLN A 438 -23.70 -30.31 -0.41
C GLN A 438 -24.00 -31.73 0.05
N VAL A 439 -24.92 -31.88 0.99
CA VAL A 439 -25.38 -33.20 1.49
C VAL A 439 -26.86 -33.34 1.25
N ILE A 440 -27.28 -34.49 0.69
CA ILE A 440 -28.70 -34.85 0.50
C ILE A 440 -29.01 -36.16 1.22
N ASN A 441 -30.30 -36.41 1.48
CA ASN A 441 -30.78 -37.61 2.16
C ASN A 441 -30.15 -37.84 3.55
N HIS A 442 -29.82 -36.75 4.25
CA HIS A 442 -29.27 -36.76 5.62
C HIS A 442 -30.26 -37.20 6.71
N GLY A 443 -31.53 -37.44 6.35
CA GLY A 443 -32.56 -37.94 7.28
C GLY A 443 -33.18 -36.89 8.19
N ILE A 444 -32.84 -35.60 8.02
CA ILE A 444 -33.55 -34.50 8.69
C ILE A 444 -34.81 -34.22 7.85
N PRO A 445 -36.02 -34.19 8.45
CA PRO A 445 -37.25 -33.89 7.71
C PRO A 445 -37.19 -32.51 7.05
N LEU A 446 -37.70 -32.40 5.81
CA LEU A 446 -37.75 -31.11 5.10
C LEU A 446 -38.55 -30.06 5.88
N SER A 447 -39.61 -30.46 6.59
CA SER A 447 -40.39 -29.55 7.43
C SER A 447 -39.56 -28.86 8.50
N VAL A 448 -38.55 -29.54 9.07
CA VAL A 448 -37.66 -28.95 10.09
C VAL A 448 -36.74 -27.90 9.45
N LEU A 449 -36.26 -28.14 8.23
CA LEU A 449 -35.45 -27.16 7.50
C LEU A 449 -36.29 -25.94 7.09
N ASP A 450 -37.52 -26.16 6.63
CA ASP A 450 -38.46 -25.11 6.26
C ASP A 450 -38.85 -24.26 7.48
N GLU A 451 -39.17 -24.89 8.62
CA GLU A 451 -39.45 -24.21 9.88
C GLU A 451 -38.25 -23.38 10.36
N MET A 452 -37.02 -23.88 10.23
CA MET A 452 -35.81 -23.14 10.58
C MET A 452 -35.62 -21.90 9.69
N ILE A 453 -35.80 -22.03 8.37
CA ILE A 453 -35.71 -20.90 7.43
C ILE A 453 -36.78 -19.86 7.75
N GLU A 454 -38.01 -20.31 8.02
CA GLU A 454 -39.13 -19.45 8.35
C GLU A 454 -38.91 -18.71 9.68
N GLY A 455 -38.42 -19.38 10.72
CA GLY A 455 -38.09 -18.76 11.99
C GLY A 455 -37.02 -17.66 11.85
N ILE A 456 -36.00 -17.87 11.02
CA ILE A 456 -34.98 -16.85 10.71
C ILE A 456 -35.58 -15.68 9.93
N ARG A 457 -36.51 -15.95 8.99
CA ARG A 457 -37.21 -14.91 8.25
C ARG A 457 -38.05 -14.04 9.20
N LEU A 458 -38.88 -14.67 10.03
CA LEU A 458 -39.71 -13.99 11.03
C LEU A 458 -38.86 -13.18 12.02
N PHE A 459 -37.72 -13.73 12.47
CA PHE A 459 -36.77 -12.99 13.29
C PHE A 459 -36.27 -11.71 12.62
N ASN A 460 -35.92 -11.74 11.33
CA ASN A 460 -35.41 -10.56 10.63
C ASN A 460 -36.51 -9.53 10.35
N GLU A 461 -37.76 -9.98 10.18
CA GLU A 461 -38.93 -9.14 9.91
C GLU A 461 -39.58 -8.53 11.16
N GLN A 462 -39.26 -9.03 12.36
CA GLN A 462 -39.82 -8.49 13.60
C GLN A 462 -39.34 -7.06 13.91
N ASP A 463 -40.02 -6.45 14.88
CA ASP A 463 -39.71 -5.10 15.36
C ASP A 463 -38.24 -4.94 15.78
N LEU A 464 -37.66 -3.79 15.44
CA LEU A 464 -36.26 -3.49 15.70
C LEU A 464 -35.93 -3.50 17.19
N GLU A 465 -36.83 -3.05 18.06
CA GLU A 465 -36.58 -3.01 19.51
C GLU A 465 -36.40 -4.42 20.09
N LEU A 466 -37.16 -5.40 19.60
CA LEU A 466 -36.96 -6.81 19.99
C LEU A 466 -35.61 -7.35 19.52
N LYS A 467 -35.19 -7.00 18.30
CA LYS A 467 -33.86 -7.39 17.80
C LYS A 467 -32.72 -6.76 18.59
N LYS A 468 -32.90 -5.53 19.10
CA LYS A 468 -31.90 -4.81 19.89
C LYS A 468 -31.58 -5.48 21.23
N GLU A 469 -32.54 -6.19 21.84
CA GLU A 469 -32.32 -6.90 23.11
C GLU A 469 -31.23 -7.98 23.00
N ILE A 470 -31.18 -8.65 21.85
CA ILE A 470 -30.18 -9.68 21.60
C ILE A 470 -28.97 -9.17 20.81
N TYR A 471 -28.99 -7.93 20.31
CA TYR A 471 -27.87 -7.33 19.59
C TYR A 471 -26.60 -7.34 20.45
N SER A 472 -25.52 -7.92 19.93
CA SER A 472 -24.24 -7.92 20.62
C SER A 472 -23.08 -8.19 19.67
N ARG A 473 -21.94 -7.56 19.94
CA ARG A 473 -20.67 -7.87 19.28
C ARG A 473 -19.73 -8.68 20.18
N ASP A 474 -20.15 -9.01 21.40
CA ASP A 474 -19.41 -9.89 22.31
C ASP A 474 -19.37 -11.33 21.75
N SER A 475 -18.16 -11.86 21.56
CA SER A 475 -17.95 -13.22 21.08
C SER A 475 -18.42 -14.29 22.06
N ALA A 476 -18.48 -13.98 23.36
CA ALA A 476 -18.88 -14.93 24.39
C ALA A 476 -20.41 -15.15 24.47
N LYS A 477 -21.22 -14.24 23.89
CA LYS A 477 -22.68 -14.36 23.93
C LYS A 477 -23.16 -15.49 23.00
N LYS A 478 -23.94 -16.42 23.55
CA LYS A 478 -24.41 -17.63 22.84
C LYS A 478 -25.42 -17.31 21.74
N VAL A 479 -26.43 -16.50 22.06
CA VAL A 479 -27.46 -16.04 21.12
C VAL A 479 -27.26 -14.55 20.89
N LYS A 480 -27.01 -14.15 19.64
CA LYS A 480 -26.83 -12.73 19.31
C LYS A 480 -27.18 -12.41 17.87
N PHE A 481 -27.61 -11.16 17.69
CA PHE A 481 -27.82 -10.54 16.38
C PHE A 481 -26.74 -9.48 16.12
N LEU A 482 -26.23 -9.43 14.90
CA LEU A 482 -25.31 -8.41 14.40
C LEU A 482 -25.30 -8.37 12.86
N SER A 483 -24.78 -7.33 12.24
CA SER A 483 -24.70 -7.26 10.77
C SER A 483 -23.46 -7.95 10.19
N ASN A 484 -22.27 -7.59 10.69
CA ASN A 484 -20.97 -8.09 10.23
C ASN A 484 -20.05 -8.35 11.43
N PHE A 485 -19.35 -9.50 11.46
CA PHE A 485 -18.41 -9.84 12.54
C PHE A 485 -17.19 -8.91 12.55
N ASP A 486 -16.67 -8.62 11.37
CA ASP A 486 -15.45 -7.87 11.09
C ASP A 486 -15.72 -6.39 10.75
N LEU A 487 -16.86 -5.84 11.23
CA LEU A 487 -17.33 -4.48 10.93
C LEU A 487 -16.22 -3.41 10.98
N TYR A 488 -15.36 -3.45 11.99
CA TYR A 488 -14.31 -2.44 12.21
C TYR A 488 -12.97 -2.78 11.54
N THR A 489 -12.85 -3.95 10.94
CA THR A 489 -11.60 -4.44 10.33
C THR A 489 -11.71 -4.65 8.82
N SER A 490 -12.92 -4.81 8.28
CA SER A 490 -13.13 -5.05 6.86
C SER A 490 -12.95 -3.80 6.00
N LYS A 491 -12.51 -4.01 4.75
CA LYS A 491 -12.41 -2.96 3.71
C LYS A 491 -13.79 -2.54 3.19
N ALA A 492 -14.72 -3.49 3.09
CA ALA A 492 -16.11 -3.30 2.72
C ALA A 492 -16.96 -4.36 3.42
N LEU A 493 -18.14 -3.96 3.90
CA LEU A 493 -19.04 -4.83 4.62
C LEU A 493 -19.88 -5.69 3.67
N ASP A 494 -20.24 -6.89 4.13
CA ASP A 494 -21.22 -7.70 3.44
C ASP A 494 -22.61 -7.11 3.61
N TRP A 495 -23.42 -7.17 2.55
CA TRP A 495 -24.83 -6.79 2.57
C TRP A 495 -25.69 -7.90 3.21
N LYS A 496 -25.51 -8.10 4.51
CA LYS A 496 -26.21 -9.12 5.28
C LYS A 496 -26.42 -8.72 6.73
N ASP A 497 -27.35 -9.41 7.35
CA ASP A 497 -27.46 -9.50 8.80
C ASP A 497 -27.25 -10.95 9.27
N THR A 498 -26.79 -11.12 10.49
CA THR A 498 -26.40 -12.41 11.07
C THR A 498 -27.06 -12.62 12.42
N LEU A 499 -27.86 -13.69 12.52
CA LEU A 499 -28.26 -14.29 13.79
C LEU A 499 -27.29 -15.44 14.09
N GLN A 500 -26.54 -15.34 15.19
CA GLN A 500 -25.64 -16.39 15.64
C GLN A 500 -26.21 -17.12 16.85
N LEU A 501 -26.22 -18.44 16.76
CA LEU A 501 -26.59 -19.37 17.82
C LEU A 501 -25.41 -20.31 18.07
N SER A 502 -24.78 -20.18 19.24
CA SER A 502 -23.68 -21.06 19.67
C SER A 502 -24.23 -22.11 20.64
N LEU A 503 -24.48 -23.32 20.11
CA LEU A 503 -25.00 -24.46 20.85
C LEU A 503 -23.81 -25.36 21.27
N LEU A 504 -23.44 -25.35 22.56
CA LEU A 504 -22.39 -26.21 23.13
C LEU A 504 -23.00 -27.14 24.18
N ASP A 505 -22.76 -28.45 24.06
CA ASP A 505 -23.02 -29.60 24.96
C ASP A 505 -24.36 -29.67 25.77
N PHE A 506 -25.22 -28.66 25.70
CA PHE A 506 -26.51 -28.56 26.35
C PHE A 506 -27.50 -27.87 25.42
N ASP A 507 -28.78 -28.23 25.54
CA ASP A 507 -29.86 -27.54 24.85
C ASP A 507 -29.82 -26.04 25.21
N PRO A 508 -29.99 -25.13 24.23
CA PRO A 508 -30.07 -23.70 24.52
C PRO A 508 -31.25 -23.48 25.46
N ASP A 509 -31.06 -22.64 26.48
CA ASP A 509 -32.19 -22.18 27.29
C ASP A 509 -33.19 -21.50 26.35
N PRO A 510 -34.42 -22.02 26.19
CA PRO A 510 -35.40 -21.44 25.26
C PRO A 510 -35.69 -19.97 25.58
N SER A 511 -35.49 -19.53 26.83
CA SER A 511 -35.63 -18.13 27.22
C SER A 511 -34.54 -17.21 26.67
N GLU A 512 -33.40 -17.75 26.21
CA GLU A 512 -32.33 -17.02 25.55
C GLU A 512 -32.55 -16.89 24.02
N MET A 513 -33.51 -17.64 23.46
CA MET A 513 -33.82 -17.62 22.02
C MET A 513 -34.99 -16.67 21.70
N PRO A 514 -34.98 -16.01 20.52
CA PRO A 514 -36.14 -15.25 20.07
C PRO A 514 -37.37 -16.17 20.00
N PRO A 515 -38.54 -15.77 20.53
CA PRO A 515 -39.74 -16.61 20.52
C PRO A 515 -40.20 -17.06 19.13
N VAL A 516 -39.85 -16.29 18.10
CA VAL A 516 -40.14 -16.60 16.68
C VAL A 516 -39.21 -17.67 16.08
N CYS A 517 -38.17 -18.07 16.82
CA CYS A 517 -37.22 -19.12 16.44
C CYS A 517 -37.38 -20.39 17.30
N TRP A 518 -38.48 -20.52 18.05
CA TRP A 518 -38.80 -21.68 18.89
C TRP A 518 -39.36 -22.85 18.10
#